data_AF-A0A2K8UI84-F1
#
_entry.id   AF-A0A2K8UI84-F1
#
_cell.length_a   1.000
_cell.length_b   1.000
_cell.length_c   1.000
_cell.angle_alpha   90.00
_cell.angle_beta   90.00
_cell.angle_gamma   90.00
#
_symmetry.space_group_name_H-M   'P 1'
#
loop_
_entity.id
_entity.type
_entity.pdbx_description
1 polymer ?
#
loop_
_entity_poly.entity_id
_entity_poly.type
_entity_poly.pdbx_seq_one_letter_code
_entity_poly.pdbx_strand_id
1 'polypeptide(L)'
;MSVNMATDRSSSIMHVLKAGAVYFALVFGTGFVLGIIRTLWVVPLLGVRTAELVEALFMLVAIVLAAGWISRRVGTASGESSRVAVGMIALALLLAAEVTMGITLRGLSPVEVFTKHDPVSGTVYYALLGVFAAMPWLLWKGGSRGGTTDSPRFPLRH
;
A
#
# COMPACT_ATOMS: atom_id res chain seq x y z
N MET A 1 -26.83 -21.77 14.05
CA MET A 1 -26.74 -20.60 13.15
C MET A 1 -25.78 -19.51 13.65
N SER A 2 -25.71 -19.23 14.97
CA SER A 2 -24.80 -18.22 15.55
C SER A 2 -23.30 -18.57 15.50
N VAL A 3 -22.95 -19.85 15.61
CA VAL A 3 -21.53 -20.31 15.63
C VAL A 3 -20.84 -20.12 14.27
N ASN A 4 -21.50 -20.46 13.16
CA ASN A 4 -20.92 -20.31 11.81
C ASN A 4 -20.63 -18.85 11.44
N MET A 5 -21.45 -17.90 11.90
CA MET A 5 -21.22 -16.46 11.64
C MET A 5 -19.97 -15.91 12.35
N ALA A 6 -19.68 -16.38 13.56
CA ALA A 6 -18.48 -15.96 14.30
C ALA A 6 -17.21 -16.52 13.66
N THR A 7 -17.24 -17.78 13.22
CA THR A 7 -16.10 -18.43 12.56
C THR A 7 -15.77 -17.80 11.20
N ASP A 8 -16.79 -17.44 10.42
CA ASP A 8 -16.63 -16.81 9.10
C ASP A 8 -16.06 -15.38 9.20
N ARG A 9 -16.47 -14.63 10.24
CA ARG A 9 -15.94 -13.31 10.56
C ARG A 9 -14.47 -13.37 10.97
N SER A 10 -14.10 -14.28 11.87
CA SER A 10 -12.72 -14.43 12.34
C SER A 10 -11.76 -14.85 11.23
N SER A 11 -12.19 -15.77 10.35
CA SER A 11 -11.40 -16.17 9.18
C SER A 11 -11.15 -14.97 8.24
N SER A 12 -12.18 -14.16 7.98
CA SER A 12 -12.08 -12.97 7.14
C SER A 12 -11.12 -11.92 7.73
N ILE A 13 -11.17 -11.69 9.05
CA ILE A 13 -10.29 -10.73 9.74
C ILE A 13 -8.82 -11.17 9.65
N MET A 14 -8.52 -12.45 9.89
CA MET A 14 -7.15 -12.96 9.78
C MET A 14 -6.60 -12.85 8.35
N HIS A 15 -7.44 -13.06 7.34
CA HIS A 15 -7.05 -12.86 5.95
C HIS A 15 -6.69 -11.40 5.66
N VAL A 16 -7.49 -10.44 6.15
CA VAL A 16 -7.23 -9.01 6.01
C VAL A 16 -5.93 -8.60 6.71
N LEU A 17 -5.72 -9.04 7.94
CA LEU A 17 -4.50 -8.77 8.70
C LEU A 17 -3.25 -9.32 7.99
N LYS A 18 -3.31 -10.58 7.54
CA LYS A 18 -2.20 -11.21 6.81
C LYS A 18 -1.92 -10.49 5.50
N ALA A 19 -2.97 -10.12 4.76
CA ALA A 19 -2.81 -9.38 3.50
C ALA A 19 -2.20 -7.99 3.72
N GLY A 20 -2.65 -7.26 4.75
CA GLY A 20 -2.07 -5.98 5.15
C GLY A 20 -0.60 -6.11 5.54
N ALA A 21 -0.26 -7.11 6.35
CA ALA A 21 1.11 -7.37 6.77
C ALA A 21 2.04 -7.73 5.60
N VAL A 22 1.58 -8.57 4.65
CA VAL A 22 2.36 -8.92 3.46
C VAL A 22 2.53 -7.71 2.54
N TYR A 23 1.49 -6.92 2.34
CA TYR A 23 1.56 -5.70 1.52
C TYR A 23 2.54 -4.69 2.13
N PHE A 24 2.46 -4.46 3.45
CA PHE A 24 3.45 -3.69 4.20
C PHE A 24 4.86 -4.23 4.00
N ALA A 25 5.09 -5.53 4.24
CA ALA A 25 6.43 -6.11 4.17
C ALA A 25 7.08 -5.96 2.79
N LEU A 26 6.30 -6.12 1.71
CA LEU A 26 6.78 -5.95 0.35
C LEU A 26 7.21 -4.50 0.08
N VAL A 27 6.36 -3.52 0.41
CA VAL A 27 6.64 -2.11 0.11
C VAL A 27 7.71 -1.56 1.05
N PHE A 28 7.60 -1.84 2.34
CA PHE A 28 8.59 -1.41 3.34
C PHE A 28 9.96 -2.03 3.10
N GLY A 29 10.02 -3.34 2.86
CA GLY A 29 11.30 -4.02 2.57
C GLY A 29 11.97 -3.45 1.33
N THR A 30 11.19 -3.19 0.29
CA THR A 30 11.68 -2.54 -0.94
C THR A 30 12.21 -1.14 -0.65
N GLY A 31 11.44 -0.30 0.04
CA GLY A 31 11.85 1.05 0.41
C GLY A 31 13.06 1.11 1.34
N PHE A 32 13.17 0.17 2.28
CA PHE A 32 14.32 0.07 3.18
C PHE A 32 15.61 -0.23 2.41
N VAL A 33 15.58 -1.20 1.50
CA VAL A 33 16.74 -1.55 0.65
C VAL A 33 17.09 -0.38 -0.28
N LEU A 34 16.09 0.23 -0.92
CA LEU A 34 16.29 1.43 -1.75
C LEU A 34 16.90 2.58 -0.96
N GLY A 35 16.44 2.82 0.27
CA GLY A 35 16.98 3.86 1.14
C GLY A 35 18.45 3.63 1.52
N ILE A 36 18.86 2.39 1.78
CA ILE A 36 20.28 2.04 2.01
C ILE A 36 21.11 2.33 0.76
N ILE A 37 20.67 1.86 -0.41
CA ILE A 37 21.37 2.11 -1.68
C ILE A 37 21.44 3.61 -1.95
N ARG A 38 20.35 4.34 -1.73
CA ARG A 38 20.27 5.78 -1.94
C ARG A 38 21.31 6.50 -1.09
N THR A 39 21.29 6.27 0.20
CA THR A 39 22.14 6.98 1.17
C THR A 39 23.62 6.69 0.97
N LEU A 40 23.98 5.43 0.67
CA LEU A 40 25.38 5.03 0.52
C LEU A 40 25.97 5.35 -0.87
N TRP A 41 25.17 5.25 -1.94
CA TRP A 41 25.68 5.32 -3.33
C TRP A 41 25.09 6.47 -4.14
N VAL A 42 23.79 6.75 -4.03
CA VAL A 42 23.11 7.70 -4.95
C VAL A 42 23.27 9.16 -4.49
N VAL A 43 23.19 9.42 -3.19
CA VAL A 43 23.42 10.76 -2.60
C VAL A 43 24.79 11.35 -2.98
N PRO A 44 25.92 10.62 -2.86
CA PRO A 44 27.21 11.18 -3.24
C PRO A 44 27.36 11.44 -4.75
N LEU A 45 26.55 10.82 -5.60
CA LEU A 45 26.62 10.95 -7.07
C LEU A 45 25.68 12.03 -7.63
N LEU A 46 24.44 12.11 -7.14
CA LEU A 46 23.37 12.91 -7.74
C LEU A 46 22.83 14.02 -6.83
N GLY A 47 23.36 14.12 -5.61
CA GLY A 47 22.86 15.01 -4.57
C GLY A 47 21.55 14.51 -3.94
N VAL A 48 21.23 15.07 -2.77
CA VAL A 48 20.13 14.61 -1.91
C VAL A 48 18.76 14.67 -2.61
N ARG A 49 18.45 15.80 -3.25
CA ARG A 49 17.12 16.04 -3.86
C ARG A 49 16.80 15.11 -5.03
N THR A 50 17.74 14.95 -5.97
CA THR A 50 17.54 14.09 -7.15
C THR A 50 17.42 12.63 -6.72
N ALA A 51 18.25 12.21 -5.76
CA ALA A 51 18.22 10.85 -5.23
C ALA A 51 16.87 10.51 -4.57
N GLU A 52 16.28 11.46 -3.84
CA GLU A 52 14.96 11.30 -3.21
C GLU A 52 13.82 11.22 -4.23
N LEU A 53 13.83 12.05 -5.27
CA LEU A 53 12.81 12.01 -6.32
C LEU A 53 12.85 10.72 -7.13
N VAL A 54 14.06 10.22 -7.44
CA VAL A 54 14.22 8.94 -8.13
C VAL A 54 13.70 7.80 -7.26
N GLU A 55 14.05 7.78 -5.97
CA GLU A 55 13.53 6.77 -5.03
C GLU A 55 12.00 6.81 -4.95
N ALA A 56 11.40 8.00 -4.89
CA ALA A 56 9.95 8.17 -4.87
C ALA A 56 9.26 7.53 -6.11
N LEU A 57 9.88 7.63 -7.29
CA LEU A 57 9.38 7.00 -8.51
C LEU A 57 9.44 5.47 -8.42
N PHE A 58 10.54 4.91 -7.92
CA PHE A 58 10.66 3.47 -7.69
C PHE A 58 9.68 2.97 -6.63
N MET A 59 9.47 3.75 -5.57
CA MET A 59 8.47 3.45 -4.54
C MET A 59 7.05 3.41 -5.12
N LEU A 60 6.69 4.34 -6.01
CA LEU A 60 5.41 4.31 -6.70
C LEU A 60 5.21 3.01 -7.47
N VAL A 61 6.22 2.56 -8.22
CA VAL A 61 6.19 1.29 -8.97
C VAL A 61 6.03 0.11 -8.02
N ALA A 62 6.79 0.08 -6.92
CA ALA A 62 6.69 -0.98 -5.91
C ALA A 62 5.29 -1.06 -5.29
N ILE A 63 4.69 0.09 -4.95
CA ILE A 63 3.32 0.21 -4.44
C ILE A 63 2.32 -0.38 -5.45
N VAL A 64 2.39 0.03 -6.72
CA VAL A 64 1.48 -0.45 -7.77
C VAL A 64 1.58 -1.97 -7.95
N LEU A 65 2.82 -2.49 -8.03
CA LEU A 65 3.07 -3.92 -8.22
C LEU A 65 2.61 -4.75 -7.01
N ALA A 66 2.94 -4.31 -5.79
CA ALA A 66 2.55 -4.98 -4.56
C ALA A 66 1.03 -4.95 -4.36
N ALA A 67 0.39 -3.80 -4.62
CA ALA A 67 -1.06 -3.65 -4.56
C ALA A 67 -1.76 -4.53 -5.61
N GLY A 68 -1.27 -4.55 -6.85
CA GLY A 68 -1.81 -5.40 -7.91
C GLY A 68 -1.62 -6.89 -7.62
N TRP A 69 -0.52 -7.27 -6.98
CA TRP A 69 -0.28 -8.66 -6.57
C TRP A 69 -1.18 -9.08 -5.40
N ILE A 70 -1.32 -8.24 -4.35
CA ILE A 70 -2.15 -8.56 -3.19
C ILE A 70 -3.64 -8.55 -3.54
N SER A 71 -4.10 -7.62 -4.38
CA SER A 71 -5.51 -7.57 -4.82
C SER A 71 -5.90 -8.78 -5.66
N ARG A 72 -4.95 -9.41 -6.37
CA ARG A 72 -5.17 -10.69 -7.05
C ARG A 72 -5.16 -11.88 -6.08
N ARG A 73 -4.32 -11.85 -5.04
CA ARG A 73 -4.19 -12.90 -4.02
C ARG A 73 -5.36 -12.98 -3.03
N VAL A 74 -5.92 -11.84 -2.64
CA VAL A 74 -7.03 -11.76 -1.67
C VAL A 74 -8.37 -12.18 -2.30
N GLY A 75 -8.45 -12.19 -3.63
CA GLY A 75 -9.62 -12.68 -4.37
C GLY A 75 -10.83 -11.73 -4.29
N THR A 76 -11.82 -11.97 -5.14
CA THR A 76 -13.08 -11.21 -5.21
C THR A 76 -14.02 -11.48 -4.03
N ALA A 77 -13.72 -12.48 -3.19
CA ALA A 77 -14.55 -12.90 -2.06
C ALA A 77 -14.56 -11.90 -0.90
N SER A 78 -13.57 -11.00 -0.81
CA SER A 78 -13.51 -9.97 0.24
C SER A 78 -14.15 -8.67 -0.27
N GLY A 79 -15.21 -8.24 0.41
CA GLY A 79 -15.94 -6.99 0.09
C GLY A 79 -15.07 -5.73 0.14
N GLU A 80 -15.61 -4.62 -0.34
CA GLU A 80 -14.89 -3.34 -0.48
C GLU A 80 -14.22 -2.88 0.83
N SER A 81 -14.91 -3.05 1.97
CA SER A 81 -14.42 -2.69 3.30
C SER A 81 -13.16 -3.46 3.72
N SER A 82 -13.03 -4.73 3.33
CA SER A 82 -11.84 -5.54 3.64
C SER A 82 -10.58 -5.02 2.95
N ARG A 83 -10.72 -4.41 1.77
CA ARG A 83 -9.59 -3.92 0.97
C ARG A 83 -9.08 -2.57 1.46
N VAL A 84 -10.01 -1.71 1.88
CA VAL A 84 -9.66 -0.47 2.61
C VAL A 84 -8.95 -0.84 3.91
N ALA A 85 -9.45 -1.84 4.64
CA ALA A 85 -8.80 -2.31 5.86
C ALA A 85 -7.37 -2.82 5.60
N VAL A 86 -7.12 -3.57 4.52
CA VAL A 86 -5.75 -3.99 4.12
C VAL A 86 -4.83 -2.80 3.94
N GLY A 87 -5.25 -1.77 3.18
CA GLY A 87 -4.47 -0.56 2.96
C GLY A 87 -4.20 0.21 4.26
N MET A 88 -5.21 0.36 5.12
CA MET A 88 -5.09 1.06 6.40
C MET A 88 -4.20 0.32 7.40
N ILE A 89 -4.31 -1.01 7.48
CA ILE A 89 -3.43 -1.84 8.33
C ILE A 89 -1.99 -1.71 7.84
N ALA A 90 -1.76 -1.82 6.53
CA ALA A 90 -0.44 -1.69 5.97
C ALA A 90 0.15 -0.28 6.22
N LEU A 91 -0.67 0.77 6.11
CA LEU A 91 -0.28 2.14 6.43
C LEU A 91 0.10 2.31 7.90
N ALA A 92 -0.70 1.77 8.82
CA ALA A 92 -0.41 1.83 10.25
C ALA A 92 0.92 1.11 10.58
N LEU A 93 1.14 -0.07 10.00
CA LEU A 93 2.40 -0.80 10.15
C LEU A 93 3.59 -0.03 9.56
N LEU A 94 3.40 0.61 8.40
CA LEU A 94 4.42 1.43 7.75
C LEU A 94 4.84 2.60 8.62
N LEU A 95 3.88 3.38 9.12
CA LEU A 95 4.15 4.53 9.99
C LEU A 95 4.80 4.11 11.31
N ALA A 96 4.35 3.00 11.90
CA ALA A 96 4.98 2.46 13.11
C ALA A 96 6.43 2.05 12.86
N ALA A 97 6.71 1.38 11.75
CA ALA A 97 8.06 0.97 11.36
C ALA A 97 8.97 2.19 11.08
N GLU A 98 8.42 3.21 10.42
CA GLU A 98 9.15 4.43 10.12
C GLU A 98 9.52 5.24 11.37
N VAL A 99 8.59 5.42 12.30
CA VAL A 99 8.88 6.04 13.59
C VAL A 99 9.93 5.22 14.35
N THR A 100 9.77 3.91 14.39
CA THR A 100 10.71 3.00 15.06
C THR A 100 12.12 3.12 14.47
N MET A 101 12.26 3.10 13.15
CA MET A 101 13.54 3.25 12.47
C MET A 101 14.12 4.67 12.59
N GLY A 102 13.28 5.70 12.55
CA GLY A 102 13.69 7.08 12.75
C GLY A 102 14.32 7.30 14.13
N ILE A 103 13.74 6.69 15.16
CA ILE A 103 14.28 6.74 16.52
C ILE A 103 15.55 5.89 16.62
N THR A 104 15.51 4.64 16.17
CA THR A 104 16.59 3.67 16.42
C THR A 104 17.82 3.87 15.54
N LEU A 105 17.65 4.19 14.24
CA LEU A 105 18.77 4.38 13.31
C LEU A 105 19.22 5.83 13.21
N ARG A 106 18.30 6.79 13.35
CA ARG A 106 18.59 8.23 13.13
C ARG A 106 18.63 9.06 14.41
N GLY A 107 18.25 8.49 15.56
CA GLY A 107 18.21 9.19 16.84
C GLY A 107 17.20 10.34 16.89
N LEU A 108 16.20 10.34 16.00
CA LEU A 108 15.20 11.40 15.92
C LEU A 108 14.06 11.17 16.92
N SER A 109 13.47 12.24 17.42
CA SER A 109 12.19 12.14 18.14
C SER A 109 11.03 11.80 17.19
N PRO A 110 9.90 11.25 17.68
CA PRO A 110 8.76 10.89 16.84
C PRO A 110 8.21 12.06 16.01
N VAL A 111 8.28 13.29 16.54
CA VAL A 111 7.82 14.49 15.85
C VAL A 111 8.80 14.89 14.75
N GLU A 112 10.10 14.79 15.02
CA GLU A 112 11.16 15.10 14.05
C GLU A 112 11.19 14.14 12.86
N VAL A 113 10.71 12.91 13.04
CA VAL A 113 10.53 11.96 11.93
C VAL A 113 9.62 12.57 10.85
N PHE A 114 8.60 13.34 11.23
CA PHE A 114 7.64 13.92 10.29
C PHE A 114 7.96 15.38 9.90
N THR A 115 8.66 16.15 10.73
CA THR A 115 8.91 17.57 10.44
C THR A 115 10.22 17.84 9.71
N LYS A 116 11.16 16.89 9.71
CA LYS A 116 12.51 17.10 9.15
C LYS A 116 12.60 16.84 7.63
N HIS A 117 11.49 16.57 6.96
CA HIS A 117 11.49 16.37 5.51
C HIS A 117 11.78 17.69 4.76
N ASP A 118 12.58 17.63 3.70
CA ASP A 118 12.72 18.74 2.75
C ASP A 118 11.31 19.10 2.20
N PRO A 119 10.94 20.39 2.07
CA PRO A 119 9.58 20.79 1.70
C PRO A 119 9.05 20.15 0.41
N VAL A 120 9.93 19.94 -0.58
CA VAL A 120 9.56 19.35 -1.87
C VAL A 120 9.41 17.83 -1.73
N SER A 121 10.40 17.19 -1.09
CA SER A 121 10.44 15.74 -0.89
C SER A 121 9.34 15.24 0.06
N GLY A 122 9.04 16.02 1.11
CA GLY A 122 7.97 15.75 2.07
C GLY A 122 6.60 15.70 1.42
N THR A 123 6.32 16.62 0.49
CA THR A 123 5.04 16.63 -0.25
C THR A 123 4.87 15.35 -1.07
N VAL A 124 5.93 14.91 -1.76
CA VAL A 124 5.91 13.66 -2.54
C VAL A 124 5.76 12.45 -1.63
N TYR A 125 6.45 12.43 -0.49
CA TYR A 125 6.33 11.37 0.51
C TYR A 125 4.90 11.22 1.04
N TYR A 126 4.25 12.32 1.46
CA TYR A 126 2.86 12.26 1.93
C TYR A 126 1.87 11.89 0.82
N ALA A 127 2.11 12.34 -0.41
CA ALA A 127 1.32 11.92 -1.55
C ALA A 127 1.44 10.40 -1.78
N LEU A 128 2.65 9.84 -1.70
CA LEU A 128 2.88 8.40 -1.84
C LEU A 128 2.25 7.58 -0.72
N LEU A 129 2.22 8.08 0.52
CA LEU A 129 1.47 7.46 1.62
C LEU A 129 -0.02 7.36 1.32
N GLY A 130 -0.60 8.43 0.79
CA GLY A 130 -1.99 8.45 0.34
C GLY A 130 -2.25 7.42 -0.77
N VAL A 131 -1.37 7.39 -1.78
CA VAL A 131 -1.44 6.41 -2.87
C VAL A 131 -1.26 4.98 -2.35
N PHE A 132 -0.33 4.73 -1.44
CA PHE A 132 -0.08 3.43 -0.83
C PHE A 132 -1.31 2.88 -0.11
N ALA A 133 -1.99 3.73 0.67
CA ALA A 133 -3.20 3.37 1.40
C ALA A 133 -4.39 3.10 0.45
N ALA A 134 -4.53 3.91 -0.60
CA ALA A 134 -5.66 3.85 -1.54
C ALA A 134 -5.49 2.78 -2.64
N MET A 135 -4.26 2.40 -2.99
CA MET A 135 -3.98 1.58 -4.17
C MET A 135 -4.66 0.20 -4.19
N PRO A 136 -4.71 -0.56 -3.07
CA PRO A 136 -5.42 -1.84 -3.03
C PRO A 136 -6.90 -1.73 -3.45
N TRP A 137 -7.54 -0.59 -3.15
CA TRP A 137 -8.91 -0.29 -3.56
C TRP A 137 -9.00 0.20 -5.01
N LEU A 138 -8.10 1.11 -5.42
CA LEU A 138 -8.13 1.73 -6.75
C LEU A 138 -7.96 0.73 -7.90
N LEU A 139 -7.02 -0.22 -7.76
CA LEU A 139 -6.75 -1.22 -8.80
C LEU A 139 -7.90 -2.20 -9.01
N TRP A 140 -8.81 -2.33 -8.06
CA TRP A 140 -10.01 -3.15 -8.24
C TRP A 140 -11.09 -2.48 -9.07
N LYS A 141 -11.32 -1.17 -8.86
CA LYS A 141 -12.29 -0.39 -9.64
C LYS A 141 -11.96 -0.37 -11.14
N GLY A 142 -10.68 -0.50 -11.48
CA GLY A 142 -10.22 -0.65 -12.87
C GLY A 142 -10.58 -2.00 -13.52
N GLY A 143 -10.74 -3.07 -12.74
CA GLY A 143 -11.04 -4.42 -13.24
C GLY A 143 -12.52 -4.70 -13.51
N SER A 144 -13.44 -3.95 -12.89
CA SER A 144 -14.90 -4.15 -13.03
C SER A 144 -15.55 -3.36 -14.17
N ARG A 145 -14.78 -2.68 -15.02
CA ARG A 145 -15.28 -1.86 -16.14
C ARG A 145 -15.36 -2.60 -17.49
N GLY A 146 -15.27 -3.93 -17.49
CA GLY A 146 -15.26 -4.75 -18.71
C GLY A 146 -16.40 -5.75 -18.86
N GLY A 147 -17.63 -5.42 -18.44
CA GLY A 147 -18.73 -6.39 -18.47
C GLY A 147 -20.15 -5.82 -18.45
N THR A 148 -20.38 -4.68 -19.10
CA THR A 148 -21.74 -4.14 -19.29
C THR A 148 -22.03 -3.97 -20.78
N THR A 149 -21.85 -5.03 -21.56
CA THR A 149 -22.68 -5.22 -22.75
C THR A 149 -23.98 -5.85 -22.28
N ASP A 150 -24.84 -4.94 -21.81
CA ASP A 150 -26.27 -5.15 -21.64
C ASP A 150 -26.80 -5.78 -22.95
N SER A 151 -27.04 -7.09 -22.92
CA SER A 151 -27.71 -7.79 -24.00
C SER A 151 -29.19 -7.81 -23.60
N PRO A 152 -30.06 -7.01 -24.24
CA PRO A 152 -31.47 -7.01 -23.88
C PRO A 152 -32.05 -8.40 -24.12
N ARG A 153 -32.56 -9.00 -23.04
CA ARG A 153 -33.40 -10.20 -23.09
C ARG A 153 -34.65 -9.85 -23.90
N PHE A 154 -34.76 -10.35 -25.12
CA PHE A 154 -36.04 -10.50 -25.79
C PHE A 154 -36.58 -11.91 -25.56
N PRO A 155 -37.73 -12.09 -24.88
CA PRO A 155 -38.51 -13.30 -24.97
C PRO A 155 -39.42 -13.15 -26.18
N LEU A 156 -39.11 -13.82 -27.29
CA LEU A 156 -40.09 -14.02 -28.35
C LEU A 156 -40.49 -15.48 -28.38
N ARG A 157 -41.69 -15.71 -27.83
CA ARG A 157 -42.63 -16.77 -28.21
C ARG A 157 -42.47 -17.14 -29.69
N HIS A 158 -42.50 -18.44 -30.00
CA HIS A 158 -43.58 -19.06 -30.76
C HIS A 158 -43.71 -20.52 -30.35
#